data_AF-A0A1U7RSI7-F1
#
_entry.id   AF-A0A1U7RSI7-F1
#
_cell.length_a   1.000
_cell.length_b   1.000
_cell.length_c   1.000
_cell.angle_alpha   90.00
_cell.angle_beta   90.00
_cell.angle_gamma   90.00
#
_symmetry.space_group_name_H-M   'P 1'
#
loop_
_entity.id
_entity.type
_entity.pdbx_description
1 polymer ?
#
loop_
_entity_poly.entity_id
_entity_poly.type
_entity_poly.pdbx_seq_one_letter_code
_entity_poly.pdbx_strand_id
1 'polypeptide(L)'
;MGSGCLKVTKYFLFLFNLLFFILGAVILGFGIWILFDKLTFISALKTSSDSFKIGAYILIAVGAVTILMGFLGCIGAVNEIRCLLGVYFTCLLLIFLAQIAAGLLIYFQQDRVKNEMSTVVQSLIQDYDPDNEEKKNIQDAWDYVQKQLYCCGWNGPKDWMNNTLLKNESYVSYPCSCFSNDSSSGFCTMDTANGTLGSDWWPVHSKGCMDGVQSWLSDNLGIILGVCTGVAAIELLGMLLSISLCKNIHNEDYTKVPKS
;
A
#
# COMPACT_ATOMS: atom_id res chain seq x y z
N MET A 1 31.87 -10.58 -21.90
CA MET A 1 30.62 -10.37 -22.69
C MET A 1 31.01 -9.79 -24.03
N GLY A 2 30.44 -10.24 -25.14
CA GLY A 2 30.69 -9.60 -26.44
C GLY A 2 30.13 -8.16 -26.48
N SER A 3 30.74 -7.27 -27.27
CA SER A 3 30.37 -5.84 -27.31
C SER A 3 28.89 -5.57 -27.64
N GLY A 4 28.23 -6.47 -28.38
CA GLY A 4 26.78 -6.39 -28.64
C GLY A 4 25.92 -6.64 -27.40
N CYS A 5 26.32 -7.60 -26.55
CA CYS A 5 25.61 -7.93 -25.31
C CYS A 5 25.64 -6.77 -24.30
N LEU A 6 26.74 -6.02 -24.25
CA LEU A 6 26.87 -4.84 -23.38
C LEU A 6 25.93 -3.70 -23.74
N LYS A 7 25.80 -3.42 -25.05
CA LYS A 7 24.84 -2.42 -25.54
C LYS A 7 23.40 -2.82 -25.18
N VAL A 8 23.03 -4.09 -25.39
CA VAL A 8 21.70 -4.60 -25.01
C VAL A 8 21.45 -4.44 -23.52
N THR A 9 22.40 -4.85 -22.66
CA THR A 9 22.29 -4.68 -21.21
C THR A 9 22.11 -3.21 -20.80
N LYS A 10 22.85 -2.29 -21.42
CA LYS A 10 22.74 -0.84 -21.17
C LYS A 10 21.34 -0.31 -21.47
N TYR A 11 20.86 -0.54 -22.69
CA TYR A 11 19.54 -0.02 -23.10
C TYR A 11 18.39 -0.69 -22.35
N PHE A 12 18.52 -1.99 -22.05
CA PHE A 12 17.55 -2.71 -21.24
C PHE A 12 17.48 -2.15 -19.81
N LEU A 13 18.62 -1.94 -19.15
CA LEU A 13 18.68 -1.37 -17.81
C LEU A 13 18.13 0.06 -17.78
N PHE A 14 18.43 0.87 -18.79
CA PHE A 14 17.86 2.22 -18.92
C PHE A 14 16.34 2.18 -19.07
N LEU A 15 15.81 1.40 -20.02
CA LEU A 15 14.37 1.31 -20.27
C LEU A 15 13.62 0.84 -19.02
N PHE A 16 14.14 -0.18 -18.35
CA PHE A 16 13.52 -0.74 -17.16
C PHE A 16 13.49 0.25 -15.99
N ASN A 17 14.59 0.97 -15.74
CA ASN A 17 14.62 2.01 -14.71
C ASN A 17 13.75 3.24 -15.08
N LEU A 18 13.60 3.56 -16.36
CA LEU A 18 12.72 4.62 -16.82
C LEU A 18 11.24 4.28 -16.55
N LEU A 19 10.85 3.02 -16.76
CA LEU A 19 9.51 2.54 -16.40
C LEU A 19 9.26 2.68 -14.89
N PHE A 20 10.20 2.27 -14.04
CA PHE A 20 10.07 2.46 -12.60
C PHE A 20 10.02 3.92 -12.19
N PHE A 21 10.80 4.79 -12.84
CA PHE A 21 10.73 6.23 -12.58
C PHE A 21 9.32 6.77 -12.83
N ILE A 22 8.71 6.42 -13.97
CA ILE A 22 7.35 6.84 -14.32
C ILE A 22 6.32 6.25 -13.34
N LEU A 23 6.41 4.95 -13.04
CA LEU A 23 5.52 4.30 -12.07
C LEU A 23 5.65 4.93 -10.68
N GLY A 24 6.88 5.22 -10.23
CA GLY A 24 7.14 5.92 -8.97
C GLY A 24 6.54 7.31 -8.95
N ALA A 25 6.61 8.06 -10.05
CA ALA A 25 5.98 9.38 -10.18
C ALA A 25 4.46 9.31 -10.08
N VAL A 26 3.85 8.30 -10.71
CA VAL A 26 2.40 8.05 -10.60
C VAL A 26 2.02 7.71 -9.15
N ILE A 27 2.73 6.79 -8.50
CA ILE A 27 2.48 6.39 -7.10
C ILE A 27 2.63 7.58 -6.15
N LEU A 28 3.70 8.36 -6.30
CA LEU A 28 3.93 9.57 -5.51
C LEU A 28 2.83 10.61 -5.75
N GLY A 29 2.43 10.82 -7.00
CA GLY A 29 1.32 11.70 -7.37
C GLY A 29 0.01 11.29 -6.70
N PHE A 30 -0.32 10.00 -6.69
CA PHE A 30 -1.48 9.48 -5.97
C PHE A 30 -1.36 9.68 -4.45
N GLY A 31 -0.19 9.41 -3.85
CA GLY A 31 0.03 9.63 -2.42
C GLY A 31 -0.13 11.10 -2.02
N ILE A 32 0.42 12.01 -2.83
CA ILE A 32 0.26 13.46 -2.67
C ILE A 32 -1.20 13.85 -2.85
N TRP A 33 -1.90 13.35 -3.87
CA TRP A 33 -3.32 13.62 -4.10
C TRP A 33 -4.17 13.28 -2.86
N ILE A 34 -3.97 12.09 -2.28
CA ILE A 34 -4.67 11.65 -1.05
C ILE A 34 -4.41 12.60 0.14
N LEU A 35 -3.25 13.26 0.18
CA LEU A 35 -2.91 14.23 1.23
C LEU A 35 -3.43 15.65 0.91
N PHE A 36 -3.37 16.09 -0.35
CA PHE A 36 -3.74 17.44 -0.78
C PHE A 36 -5.23 17.67 -0.94
N ASP A 37 -5.97 16.63 -1.33
CA ASP A 37 -7.44 16.63 -1.22
C ASP A 37 -7.87 17.00 0.21
N LYS A 38 -6.99 16.79 1.20
CA LYS A 38 -7.17 17.23 2.60
C LYS A 38 -6.64 18.64 2.89
N LEU A 39 -5.58 19.13 2.23
CA LEU A 39 -4.87 20.38 2.57
C LEU A 39 -5.56 21.66 2.06
N THR A 40 -6.36 21.60 1.00
CA THR A 40 -7.12 22.77 0.50
C THR A 40 -8.18 23.29 1.49
N PHE A 41 -8.47 22.54 2.57
CA PHE A 41 -9.32 22.97 3.69
C PHE A 41 -8.54 23.22 5.01
N ILE A 42 -7.21 23.02 5.02
CA ILE A 42 -6.33 23.20 6.20
C ILE A 42 -5.88 24.65 6.29
N SER A 43 -6.86 25.55 6.45
CA SER A 43 -6.67 26.84 7.13
C SER A 43 -7.64 27.00 8.30
N ALA A 44 -8.60 26.07 8.49
CA ALA A 44 -9.67 26.26 9.45
C ALA A 44 -9.60 25.38 10.70
N LEU A 45 -9.52 24.05 10.63
CA LEU A 45 -9.74 23.26 11.85
C LEU A 45 -8.88 21.99 11.91
N LYS A 46 -8.39 21.74 13.12
CA LYS A 46 -7.32 20.84 13.50
C LYS A 46 -7.96 19.66 14.23
N THR A 47 -8.06 18.48 13.60
CA THR A 47 -8.13 17.14 14.24
C THR A 47 -8.18 16.09 13.14
N SER A 48 -7.05 15.48 12.81
CA SER A 48 -7.00 14.42 11.81
C SER A 48 -6.72 13.09 12.48
N SER A 49 -7.47 12.06 12.11
CA SER A 49 -7.19 10.66 12.43
C SER A 49 -5.87 10.22 11.77
N ASP A 50 -4.90 9.79 12.58
CA ASP A 50 -3.51 9.51 12.18
C ASP A 50 -3.38 8.33 11.19
N SER A 51 -4.31 7.38 11.21
CA SER A 51 -4.16 6.09 10.52
C SER A 51 -4.11 6.16 8.99
N PHE A 52 -4.83 7.09 8.35
CA PHE A 52 -4.81 7.21 6.88
C PHE A 52 -3.75 8.17 6.37
N LYS A 53 -3.29 9.08 7.24
CA LYS A 53 -2.05 9.82 6.98
C LYS A 53 -0.90 8.82 6.82
N ILE A 54 -0.85 7.78 7.66
CA ILE A 54 0.16 6.72 7.55
C ILE A 54 0.13 6.06 6.17
N GLY A 55 -1.03 5.63 5.67
CA GLY A 55 -1.15 5.03 4.33
C GLY A 55 -0.69 5.95 3.19
N ALA A 56 -1.11 7.22 3.21
CA ALA A 56 -0.67 8.21 2.23
C ALA A 56 0.85 8.48 2.31
N TYR A 57 1.39 8.60 3.52
CA TYR A 57 2.84 8.77 3.72
C TYR A 57 3.64 7.56 3.23
N ILE A 58 3.12 6.34 3.38
CA ILE A 58 3.73 5.14 2.82
C ILE A 58 3.77 5.23 1.29
N LEU A 59 2.67 5.59 0.63
CA LEU A 59 2.64 5.76 -0.83
C LEU A 59 3.63 6.83 -1.31
N ILE A 60 3.68 7.98 -0.63
CA ILE A 60 4.64 9.05 -0.94
C ILE A 60 6.08 8.55 -0.76
N ALA A 61 6.39 7.87 0.34
CA ALA A 61 7.73 7.36 0.63
C ALA A 61 8.17 6.31 -0.41
N VAL A 62 7.32 5.32 -0.71
CA VAL A 62 7.58 4.28 -1.71
C VAL A 62 7.75 4.91 -3.10
N GLY A 63 6.86 5.83 -3.48
CA GLY A 63 6.94 6.55 -4.75
C GLY A 63 8.24 7.34 -4.87
N ALA A 64 8.60 8.11 -3.85
CA ALA A 64 9.83 8.91 -3.83
C ALA A 64 11.10 8.06 -3.95
N VAL A 65 11.18 6.96 -3.18
CA VAL A 65 12.30 6.02 -3.26
C VAL A 65 12.38 5.38 -4.65
N THR A 66 11.24 4.98 -5.22
CA THR A 66 11.20 4.37 -6.56
C THR A 66 11.66 5.35 -7.65
N ILE A 67 11.23 6.62 -7.58
CA ILE A 67 11.70 7.69 -8.49
C ILE A 67 13.21 7.88 -8.35
N LEU A 68 13.73 8.00 -7.13
CA LEU A 68 15.16 8.19 -6.88
C LEU A 68 15.96 7.02 -7.47
N MET A 69 15.53 5.79 -7.21
CA MET A 69 16.19 4.60 -7.73
C MET A 69 16.15 4.52 -9.26
N GLY A 70 14.99 4.81 -9.86
CA GLY A 70 14.83 4.88 -11.31
C GLY A 70 15.74 5.94 -11.94
N PHE A 71 15.86 7.12 -11.32
CA PHE A 71 16.72 8.20 -11.78
C PHE A 71 18.22 7.82 -11.72
N LEU A 72 18.68 7.28 -10.59
CA LEU A 72 20.06 6.81 -10.41
C LEU A 72 20.40 5.70 -11.41
N GLY A 73 19.49 4.73 -11.59
CA GLY A 73 19.66 3.65 -12.55
C GLY A 73 19.72 4.14 -14.01
N CYS A 74 18.85 5.08 -14.38
CA CYS A 74 18.83 5.66 -15.72
C CYS A 74 20.11 6.43 -16.05
N ILE A 75 20.48 7.40 -15.21
CA ILE A 75 21.68 8.24 -15.42
C ILE A 75 22.93 7.37 -15.38
N GLY A 76 23.00 6.42 -14.45
CA GLY A 76 24.15 5.56 -14.31
C GLY A 76 24.34 4.70 -15.55
N ALA A 77 23.25 4.14 -16.10
CA ALA A 77 23.30 3.33 -17.30
C ALA A 77 23.68 4.15 -18.55
N VAL A 78 23.06 5.32 -18.77
CA VAL A 78 23.27 6.13 -19.98
C VAL A 78 24.65 6.76 -20.00
N ASN A 79 25.04 7.40 -18.90
CA ASN A 79 26.30 8.14 -18.79
C ASN A 79 27.48 7.26 -18.36
N GLU A 80 27.27 5.97 -18.12
CA GLU A 80 28.31 5.00 -17.75
C GLU A 80 29.11 5.42 -16.50
N ILE A 81 28.42 6.07 -15.55
CA ILE A 81 29.03 6.57 -14.31
C ILE A 81 29.05 5.44 -13.27
N ARG A 82 30.22 4.84 -13.07
CA ARG A 82 30.41 3.69 -12.15
C ARG A 82 29.99 3.99 -10.71
N CYS A 83 30.28 5.19 -10.22
CA CYS A 83 29.90 5.60 -8.87
C CYS A 83 28.38 5.55 -8.70
N LEU A 84 27.62 6.02 -9.71
CA LEU A 84 26.17 6.02 -9.67
C LEU A 84 25.57 4.61 -9.77
N LEU A 85 26.16 3.74 -10.59
CA LEU A 85 25.83 2.31 -10.62
C LEU A 85 26.11 1.61 -9.29
N GLY A 86 27.21 1.96 -8.63
CA GLY A 86 27.60 1.44 -7.32
C GLY A 86 26.62 1.87 -6.22
N VAL A 87 26.22 3.14 -6.21
CA VAL A 87 25.19 3.66 -5.29
C VAL A 87 23.85 2.95 -5.56
N TYR A 88 23.42 2.87 -6.82
CA TYR A 88 22.21 2.14 -7.21
C TYR A 88 22.22 0.69 -6.74
N PHE A 89 23.32 -0.04 -6.96
CA PHE A 89 23.49 -1.41 -6.48
C PHE A 89 23.39 -1.49 -4.95
N THR A 90 24.09 -0.61 -4.24
CA THR A 90 24.12 -0.61 -2.77
C THR A 90 22.74 -0.32 -2.20
N CYS A 91 22.01 0.63 -2.77
CA CYS A 91 20.64 0.94 -2.37
C CYS A 91 19.69 -0.24 -2.62
N LEU A 92 19.75 -0.90 -3.79
CA LEU A 92 18.96 -2.11 -4.05
C LEU A 92 19.27 -3.24 -3.06
N LEU A 93 20.55 -3.44 -2.73
CA LEU A 93 20.94 -4.44 -1.74
C LEU A 93 20.36 -4.15 -0.36
N LEU A 94 20.40 -2.88 0.07
CA LEU A 94 19.81 -2.48 1.36
C LEU A 94 18.29 -2.65 1.37
N ILE A 95 17.61 -2.32 0.26
CA ILE A 95 16.16 -2.54 0.12
C ILE A 95 15.83 -4.03 0.20
N PHE A 96 16.57 -4.88 -0.51
CA PHE A 96 16.38 -6.33 -0.49
C PHE A 96 16.55 -6.92 0.92
N LEU A 97 17.59 -6.49 1.65
CA LEU A 97 17.79 -6.91 3.04
C LEU A 97 16.67 -6.39 3.96
N ALA A 98 16.18 -5.16 3.75
CA ALA A 98 15.07 -4.61 4.48
C ALA A 98 13.76 -5.37 4.22
N GLN A 99 13.52 -5.83 2.98
CA GLN A 99 12.35 -6.66 2.64
C GLN A 99 12.38 -8.01 3.37
N ILE A 100 13.54 -8.67 3.41
CA ILE A 100 13.71 -9.92 4.17
C ILE A 100 13.46 -9.66 5.66
N ALA A 101 14.06 -8.61 6.22
CA ALA A 101 13.87 -8.26 7.63
C ALA A 101 12.41 -7.94 7.96
N ALA A 102 11.73 -7.15 7.12
CA ALA A 102 10.32 -6.82 7.27
C ALA A 102 9.44 -8.08 7.20
N GLY A 103 9.68 -8.97 6.24
CA GLY A 103 8.96 -10.24 6.13
C GLY A 103 9.12 -11.12 7.37
N LEU A 104 10.34 -11.23 7.90
CA LEU A 104 10.61 -11.97 9.14
C LEU A 104 9.93 -11.31 10.35
N LEU A 105 9.97 -9.98 10.47
CA LEU A 105 9.32 -9.25 11.56
C LEU A 105 7.80 -9.45 11.53
N ILE A 106 7.17 -9.34 10.36
CA ILE A 106 5.72 -9.58 10.20
C ILE A 106 5.37 -11.01 10.61
N TYR A 107 6.18 -11.99 10.20
CA TYR A 107 5.96 -13.40 10.55
C TYR A 107 6.08 -13.65 12.06
N PHE A 108 7.15 -13.17 12.70
CA PHE A 108 7.36 -13.40 14.14
C PHE A 108 6.46 -12.56 15.04
N GLN A 109 6.00 -11.39 14.58
CA GLN A 109 5.18 -10.45 15.35
C GLN A 109 3.76 -10.33 14.81
N GLN A 110 3.24 -11.38 14.18
CA GLN A 110 1.90 -11.39 13.58
C GLN A 110 0.80 -10.92 14.55
N ASP A 111 0.86 -11.34 15.82
CA ASP A 111 -0.12 -10.97 16.83
C ASP A 111 -0.06 -9.47 17.16
N ARG A 112 1.16 -8.92 17.19
CA ARG A 112 1.36 -7.48 17.40
C ARG A 112 0.79 -6.70 16.23
N VAL A 113 1.11 -7.09 14.99
CA VAL A 113 0.57 -6.44 13.78
C VAL A 113 -0.97 -6.48 13.78
N LYS A 114 -1.55 -7.62 14.15
CA LYS A 114 -3.01 -7.79 14.29
C LYS A 114 -3.61 -6.83 15.32
N ASN A 115 -2.97 -6.66 16.48
CA ASN A 115 -3.44 -5.75 17.53
C ASN A 115 -3.32 -4.27 17.16
N GLU A 116 -2.21 -3.87 16.51
CA GLU A 116 -2.02 -2.50 16.03
C GLU A 116 -3.09 -2.18 14.97
N MET A 117 -3.36 -3.11 14.04
CA MET A 117 -4.45 -2.98 13.05
C MET A 117 -5.83 -2.88 13.73
N SER A 118 -6.10 -3.70 14.75
CA SER A 118 -7.33 -3.61 15.53
C SER A 118 -7.52 -2.22 16.14
N THR A 119 -6.46 -1.64 16.70
CA THR A 119 -6.51 -0.30 17.31
C THR A 119 -6.80 0.77 16.27
N VAL A 120 -6.16 0.67 15.11
CA VAL A 120 -6.38 1.58 13.97
C VAL A 120 -7.84 1.52 13.50
N VAL A 121 -8.37 0.32 13.26
CA VAL A 121 -9.75 0.17 12.77
C VAL A 121 -10.78 0.54 13.83
N GLN A 122 -10.54 0.23 15.10
CA GLN A 122 -11.45 0.64 16.18
C GLN A 122 -11.50 2.16 16.33
N SER A 123 -10.36 2.85 16.23
CA SER A 123 -10.34 4.32 16.24
C SER A 123 -11.09 4.91 15.04
N LEU A 124 -10.92 4.32 13.85
CA LEU A 124 -11.70 4.68 12.67
C LEU A 124 -13.21 4.51 12.89
N ILE A 125 -13.66 3.38 13.46
CA ILE A 125 -15.09 3.12 13.71
C ILE A 125 -15.65 4.11 14.73
N GLN A 126 -14.90 4.43 15.79
CA GLN A 126 -15.32 5.41 16.80
C GLN A 126 -15.53 6.81 16.20
N ASP A 127 -14.65 7.19 15.28
CA ASP A 127 -14.59 8.49 14.61
C ASP A 127 -15.36 8.56 13.28
N TYR A 128 -16.03 7.48 12.88
CA TYR A 128 -16.77 7.41 11.61
C TYR A 128 -17.98 8.34 11.66
N ASP A 129 -18.10 9.20 10.66
CA ASP A 129 -19.13 10.22 10.50
C ASP A 129 -19.34 10.46 9.00
N PRO A 130 -20.45 10.00 8.40
CA PRO A 130 -20.66 10.07 6.96
C PRO A 130 -20.86 11.50 6.43
N ASP A 131 -21.20 12.44 7.31
CA ASP A 131 -21.34 13.86 6.95
C ASP A 131 -19.98 14.59 7.03
N ASN A 132 -18.95 13.94 7.56
CA ASN A 132 -17.61 14.50 7.67
C ASN A 132 -16.79 14.31 6.39
N GLU A 133 -16.83 15.33 5.53
CA GLU A 133 -16.08 15.33 4.26
C GLU A 133 -14.54 15.20 4.44
N GLU A 134 -13.96 15.62 5.58
CA GLU A 134 -12.52 15.46 5.84
C GLU A 134 -12.10 13.98 5.88
N LYS A 135 -13.00 13.13 6.36
CA LYS A 135 -12.78 11.70 6.55
C LYS A 135 -13.46 10.85 5.47
N LYS A 136 -14.10 11.45 4.47
CA LYS A 136 -14.85 10.73 3.44
C LYS A 136 -14.01 9.68 2.69
N ASN A 137 -12.83 10.04 2.19
CA ASN A 137 -11.95 9.10 1.48
C ASN A 137 -11.58 7.84 2.30
N ILE A 138 -11.41 8.04 3.61
CA ILE A 138 -10.99 7.00 4.56
C ILE A 138 -12.18 6.11 4.95
N GLN A 139 -13.34 6.72 5.13
CA GLN A 139 -14.60 6.05 5.39
C GLN A 139 -15.08 5.27 4.16
N ASP A 140 -14.99 5.85 2.96
CA ASP A 140 -15.32 5.19 1.69
C ASP A 140 -14.42 3.97 1.45
N ALA A 141 -13.12 4.07 1.76
CA ALA A 141 -12.20 2.95 1.70
C ALA A 141 -12.58 1.85 2.70
N TRP A 142 -13.01 2.21 3.90
CA TRP A 142 -13.49 1.25 4.90
C TRP A 142 -14.83 0.61 4.54
N ASP A 143 -15.74 1.38 3.98
CA ASP A 143 -17.01 0.90 3.43
C ASP A 143 -16.79 -0.04 2.26
N TYR A 144 -15.79 0.25 1.42
CA TYR A 144 -15.35 -0.66 0.37
C TYR A 144 -14.83 -1.99 0.94
N VAL A 145 -14.00 -1.95 1.99
CA VAL A 145 -13.51 -3.18 2.65
C VAL A 145 -14.67 -4.02 3.19
N GLN A 146 -15.63 -3.41 3.88
CA GLN A 146 -16.80 -4.10 4.42
C GLN A 146 -17.65 -4.76 3.32
N LYS A 147 -17.91 -4.04 2.22
CA LYS A 147 -18.62 -4.57 1.05
C LYS A 147 -17.84 -5.69 0.34
N GLN A 148 -16.54 -5.50 0.14
CA GLN A 148 -15.69 -6.42 -0.63
C GLN A 148 -15.44 -7.75 0.10
N LEU A 149 -15.39 -7.72 1.43
CA LEU A 149 -15.14 -8.90 2.27
C LEU A 149 -16.43 -9.46 2.90
N TYR A 150 -17.60 -8.89 2.61
CA TYR A 150 -18.89 -9.28 3.19
C TYR A 150 -18.83 -9.39 4.72
N CYS A 151 -18.29 -8.35 5.35
CA CYS A 151 -18.04 -8.26 6.79
C CYS A 151 -18.56 -6.94 7.37
N CYS A 152 -18.71 -6.87 8.69
CA CYS A 152 -19.15 -5.65 9.38
C CYS A 152 -18.39 -5.46 10.69
N GLY A 153 -17.84 -4.26 10.89
CA GLY A 153 -16.95 -3.96 12.03
C GLY A 153 -15.62 -4.71 11.96
N TRP A 154 -14.79 -4.64 13.00
CA TRP A 154 -13.50 -5.34 13.03
C TRP A 154 -13.65 -6.77 13.55
N ASN A 155 -14.15 -6.92 14.78
CA ASN A 155 -14.47 -8.21 15.41
C ASN A 155 -15.91 -8.65 15.10
N GLY A 156 -16.77 -7.70 14.74
CA GLY A 156 -18.14 -7.97 14.32
C GLY A 156 -19.02 -6.72 14.39
N PRO A 157 -20.33 -6.84 14.05
CA PRO A 157 -21.24 -5.71 13.98
C PRO A 157 -21.33 -4.88 15.25
N LYS A 158 -21.16 -5.52 16.42
CA LYS A 158 -21.25 -4.85 17.73
C LYS A 158 -20.21 -3.75 17.92
N ASP A 159 -19.11 -3.75 17.16
CA ASP A 159 -18.11 -2.68 17.23
C ASP A 159 -18.73 -1.30 16.91
N TRP A 160 -19.77 -1.25 16.06
CA TRP A 160 -20.48 -0.02 15.71
C TRP A 160 -21.28 0.60 16.87
N MET A 161 -21.54 -0.16 17.95
CA MET A 161 -22.14 0.40 19.17
C MET A 161 -21.19 1.36 19.91
N ASN A 162 -19.90 1.34 19.56
CA ASN A 162 -18.90 2.21 20.14
C ASN A 162 -18.68 3.49 19.31
N ASN A 163 -19.38 3.65 18.18
CA ASN A 163 -19.33 4.86 17.37
C ASN A 163 -19.95 6.05 18.14
N THR A 164 -19.33 7.22 18.04
CA THR A 164 -19.73 8.41 18.81
C THR A 164 -21.09 8.97 18.44
N LEU A 165 -21.50 8.84 17.17
CA LEU A 165 -22.81 9.28 16.68
C LEU A 165 -23.90 8.26 17.02
N LEU A 166 -23.64 6.98 16.78
CA LEU A 166 -24.62 5.91 16.99
C LEU A 166 -24.90 5.60 18.46
N LYS A 167 -23.93 5.85 19.36
CA LYS A 167 -24.07 5.56 20.79
C LYS A 167 -25.21 6.31 21.49
N ASN A 168 -25.60 7.47 20.95
CA ASN A 168 -26.67 8.31 21.52
C ASN A 168 -28.02 8.14 20.80
N GLU A 169 -28.07 7.31 19.76
CA GLU A 169 -29.30 7.09 19.00
C GLU A 169 -30.22 6.06 19.68
N SER A 170 -31.53 6.23 19.51
CA SER A 170 -32.54 5.33 20.08
C SER A 170 -32.78 4.07 19.24
N TYR A 171 -32.19 4.01 18.05
CA TYR A 171 -32.34 2.93 17.08
C TYR A 171 -30.99 2.33 16.71
N VAL A 172 -31.00 1.05 16.30
CA VAL A 172 -29.77 0.34 15.90
C VAL A 172 -29.51 0.60 14.43
N SER A 173 -28.42 1.31 14.15
CA SER A 173 -27.92 1.55 12.80
C SER A 173 -26.52 1.00 12.61
N TYR A 174 -26.20 0.71 11.37
CA TYR A 174 -24.87 0.31 10.90
C TYR A 174 -24.56 1.10 9.64
N PRO A 175 -23.30 1.23 9.22
CA PRO A 175 -23.02 1.73 7.88
C PRO A 175 -23.74 0.88 6.85
N CYS A 176 -24.25 1.52 5.80
CA CYS A 176 -24.93 0.84 4.70
C CYS A 176 -24.01 -0.18 4.00
N SER A 177 -22.68 -0.03 4.13
CA SER A 177 -21.68 -1.00 3.68
C SER A 177 -21.71 -2.36 4.39
N CYS A 178 -22.33 -2.45 5.57
CA CYS A 178 -22.54 -3.70 6.28
C CYS A 178 -23.71 -4.54 5.74
N PHE A 179 -24.52 -4.01 4.81
CA PHE A 179 -25.72 -4.66 4.31
C PHE A 179 -25.47 -5.35 2.97
N SER A 180 -26.01 -6.55 2.80
CA SER A 180 -25.71 -7.41 1.63
C SER A 180 -26.24 -6.88 0.28
N ASN A 181 -27.22 -5.96 0.30
CA ASN A 181 -27.94 -5.50 -0.90
C ASN A 181 -28.16 -3.98 -0.94
N ASP A 182 -27.36 -3.20 -0.22
CA ASP A 182 -27.54 -1.75 -0.17
C ASP A 182 -26.47 -0.98 -0.95
N SER A 183 -26.92 -0.14 -1.87
CA SER A 183 -26.08 0.78 -2.65
C SER A 183 -25.96 2.16 -2.01
N SER A 184 -26.71 2.40 -0.93
CA SER A 184 -26.67 3.65 -0.20
C SER A 184 -25.34 3.85 0.55
N SER A 185 -25.09 5.11 0.88
CA SER A 185 -23.92 5.58 1.62
C SER A 185 -24.35 6.13 2.98
N GLY A 186 -23.46 6.08 3.96
CA GLY A 186 -23.73 6.56 5.31
C GLY A 186 -24.35 5.50 6.22
N PHE A 187 -25.20 5.91 7.16
CA PHE A 187 -25.83 5.01 8.11
C PHE A 187 -27.20 4.52 7.65
N CYS A 188 -27.43 3.22 7.81
CA CYS A 188 -28.66 2.52 7.51
C CYS A 188 -29.26 1.92 8.78
N THR A 189 -30.54 2.18 9.00
CA THR A 189 -31.27 1.74 10.20
C THR A 189 -31.88 0.36 9.99
N MET A 190 -31.82 -0.49 11.03
CA MET A 190 -32.61 -1.72 11.08
C MET A 190 -34.08 -1.38 11.36
N ASP A 191 -34.94 -1.53 10.35
CA ASP A 191 -36.37 -1.28 10.51
C ASP A 191 -37.03 -2.45 11.26
N THR A 192 -37.14 -2.31 12.58
CA THR A 192 -37.78 -3.31 13.47
C THR A 192 -39.29 -3.09 13.61
N ALA A 193 -39.84 -2.02 13.00
CA ALA A 193 -41.19 -1.54 13.28
C ALA A 193 -42.32 -2.34 12.59
N ASN A 194 -42.05 -3.04 11.49
CA ASN A 194 -43.10 -3.68 10.68
C ASN A 194 -43.32 -5.19 10.91
N GLY A 195 -42.70 -5.79 11.94
CA GLY A 195 -43.10 -7.13 12.42
C GLY A 195 -42.99 -8.29 11.40
N THR A 196 -42.42 -8.06 10.22
CA THR A 196 -42.10 -9.10 9.24
C THR A 196 -40.59 -9.25 9.10
N LEU A 197 -39.90 -9.49 10.21
CA LEU A 197 -38.70 -10.31 10.13
C LEU A 197 -39.21 -11.75 10.01
N GLY A 198 -39.35 -12.23 8.77
CA GLY A 198 -39.27 -13.67 8.56
C GLY A 198 -37.98 -14.11 9.26
N SER A 199 -38.08 -15.14 10.11
CA SER A 199 -37.07 -15.63 11.05
C SER A 199 -35.70 -15.98 10.46
N ASP A 200 -35.46 -15.73 9.17
CA ASP A 200 -34.43 -16.39 8.39
C ASP A 200 -33.34 -15.44 7.86
N TRP A 201 -33.52 -14.10 7.87
CA TRP A 201 -32.55 -13.18 7.24
C TRP A 201 -32.13 -12.02 8.16
N TRP A 202 -30.95 -12.15 8.76
CA TRP A 202 -30.21 -11.04 9.37
C TRP A 202 -29.50 -10.26 8.24
N PRO A 203 -29.90 -9.00 7.93
CA PRO A 203 -29.48 -8.34 6.69
C PRO A 203 -28.06 -7.72 6.77
N VAL A 204 -27.47 -7.66 7.96
CA VAL A 204 -26.11 -7.17 8.22
C VAL A 204 -25.11 -8.32 8.23
N HIS A 205 -23.93 -8.13 7.67
CA HIS A 205 -22.89 -9.16 7.73
C HIS A 205 -22.52 -9.52 9.17
N SER A 206 -22.66 -10.80 9.53
CA SER A 206 -22.41 -11.27 10.91
C SER A 206 -20.93 -11.44 11.25
N LYS A 207 -20.08 -11.59 10.22
CA LYS A 207 -18.62 -11.79 10.37
C LYS A 207 -17.91 -10.46 10.59
N GLY A 208 -16.92 -10.44 11.48
CA GLY A 208 -15.98 -9.33 11.61
C GLY A 208 -15.00 -9.29 10.45
N CYS A 209 -14.57 -8.08 10.05
CA CYS A 209 -13.62 -7.91 8.96
C CYS A 209 -12.24 -8.46 9.27
N MET A 210 -11.87 -8.64 10.53
CA MET A 210 -10.63 -9.32 10.91
C MET A 210 -10.59 -10.76 10.36
N ASP A 211 -11.67 -11.51 10.53
CA ASP A 211 -11.80 -12.88 10.01
C ASP A 211 -11.86 -12.87 8.47
N GLY A 212 -12.56 -11.89 7.89
CA GLY A 212 -12.61 -11.68 6.44
C GLY A 212 -11.24 -11.43 5.83
N VAL A 213 -10.44 -10.55 6.45
CA VAL A 213 -9.05 -10.26 6.03
C VAL A 213 -8.18 -11.51 6.17
N GLN A 214 -8.31 -12.26 7.27
CA GLN A 214 -7.55 -13.49 7.46
C GLN A 214 -7.91 -14.58 6.43
N SER A 215 -9.19 -14.73 6.11
CA SER A 215 -9.65 -15.61 5.03
C SER A 215 -9.09 -15.16 3.69
N TRP A 216 -9.24 -13.88 3.36
CA TRP A 216 -8.74 -13.32 2.10
C TRP A 216 -7.21 -13.50 1.96
N LEU A 217 -6.45 -13.27 3.03
CA LEU A 217 -5.01 -13.51 3.04
C LEU A 217 -4.67 -14.98 2.80
N SER A 218 -5.41 -15.91 3.39
CA SER A 218 -5.19 -17.35 3.20
C SER A 218 -5.51 -17.79 1.78
N ASP A 219 -6.61 -17.29 1.23
CA ASP A 219 -7.08 -17.60 -0.13
C ASP A 219 -6.15 -17.00 -1.20
N ASN A 220 -5.58 -15.82 -0.94
CA ASN A 220 -4.72 -15.09 -1.87
C ASN A 220 -3.23 -15.21 -1.55
N LEU A 221 -2.84 -16.06 -0.60
CA LEU A 221 -1.46 -16.19 -0.12
C LEU A 221 -0.49 -16.48 -1.28
N GLY A 222 -0.90 -17.35 -2.21
CA GLY A 222 -0.09 -17.68 -3.39
C GLY A 222 0.20 -16.47 -4.28
N ILE A 223 -0.79 -15.59 -4.49
CA ILE A 223 -0.63 -14.37 -5.29
C ILE A 223 0.32 -13.41 -4.57
N ILE A 224 0.13 -13.21 -3.26
CA ILE A 224 0.96 -12.32 -2.45
C ILE A 224 2.42 -12.77 -2.47
N LEU A 225 2.67 -14.06 -2.20
CA LEU A 225 4.02 -14.63 -2.27
C LEU A 225 4.62 -14.52 -3.68
N GLY A 226 3.80 -14.69 -4.72
CA GLY A 226 4.20 -14.48 -6.11
C GLY A 226 4.65 -13.05 -6.38
N VAL A 227 3.88 -12.05 -5.94
CA VAL A 227 4.24 -10.62 -6.08
C VAL A 227 5.53 -10.32 -5.32
N CYS A 228 5.65 -10.74 -4.06
CA CYS A 228 6.86 -10.53 -3.25
C CYS A 228 8.10 -11.16 -3.90
N THR A 229 7.96 -12.40 -4.40
CA THR A 229 9.06 -13.10 -5.09
C THR A 229 9.43 -12.40 -6.40
N GLY A 230 8.43 -11.89 -7.14
CA GLY A 230 8.64 -11.13 -8.36
C GLY A 230 9.43 -9.84 -8.13
N VAL A 231 9.07 -9.08 -7.08
CA VAL A 231 9.81 -7.86 -6.67
C VAL A 231 11.26 -8.22 -6.32
N ALA A 232 11.48 -9.24 -5.49
CA ALA A 232 12.81 -9.71 -5.13
C ALA A 232 13.64 -10.14 -6.35
N ALA A 233 13.03 -10.86 -7.30
CA ALA A 233 13.70 -11.29 -8.53
C ALA A 233 14.10 -10.10 -9.42
N ILE A 234 13.22 -9.09 -9.51
CA ILE A 234 13.49 -7.84 -10.23
C ILE A 234 14.66 -7.08 -9.61
N GLU A 235 14.72 -6.98 -8.29
CA GLU A 235 15.83 -6.32 -7.58
C GLU A 235 17.15 -7.04 -7.80
N LEU A 236 17.16 -8.38 -7.71
CA LEU A 236 18.32 -9.22 -8.01
C LEU A 236 18.78 -9.04 -9.46
N LEU A 237 17.85 -8.97 -10.41
CA LEU A 237 18.17 -8.69 -11.80
C LEU A 237 18.82 -7.31 -11.97
N GLY A 238 18.24 -6.27 -11.35
CA GLY A 238 18.80 -4.91 -11.37
C GLY A 238 20.21 -4.85 -10.78
N MET A 239 20.44 -5.56 -9.67
CA MET A 239 21.76 -5.70 -9.05
C MET A 239 22.77 -6.40 -9.97
N LEU A 240 22.40 -7.53 -10.58
CA LEU A 240 23.26 -8.28 -11.50
C LEU A 240 23.63 -7.46 -12.74
N LEU A 241 22.66 -6.78 -13.33
CA LEU A 241 22.87 -5.93 -14.50
C LEU A 241 23.75 -4.71 -14.17
N SER A 242 23.54 -4.08 -13.00
CA SER A 242 24.37 -2.97 -12.53
C SER A 242 25.83 -3.38 -12.35
N ILE A 243 26.11 -4.47 -11.63
CA ILE A 243 27.48 -4.97 -11.45
C ILE A 243 28.11 -5.34 -12.80
N SER A 244 27.35 -6.01 -13.67
CA SER A 244 27.85 -6.42 -14.99
C SER A 244 28.25 -5.20 -15.79
N LEU A 245 27.41 -4.15 -15.84
CA LEU A 245 27.73 -2.93 -16.55
C LEU A 245 28.93 -2.20 -15.92
N CYS A 246 28.99 -2.12 -14.58
CA CYS A 246 30.09 -1.49 -13.84
C CYS A 246 31.46 -2.15 -14.12
N LYS A 247 31.51 -3.49 -14.11
CA LYS A 247 32.72 -4.27 -14.41
C LYS A 247 33.20 -4.07 -15.85
N ASN A 248 32.29 -3.91 -16.80
CA ASN A 248 32.67 -3.75 -18.20
C ASN A 248 33.14 -2.32 -18.52
N ILE A 249 32.54 -1.29 -17.90
CA ILE A 249 33.07 0.10 -17.98
C ILE A 249 34.50 0.14 -17.42
N HIS A 250 34.79 -0.61 -16.34
CA HIS A 250 36.14 -0.82 -15.82
C HIS A 250 37.15 -1.15 -16.92
N ASN A 251 36.90 -2.25 -17.63
CA ASN A 251 37.83 -2.77 -18.62
C ASN A 251 38.10 -1.77 -19.77
N GLU A 252 37.13 -0.98 -20.21
CA GLU A 252 37.35 0.00 -21.27
C GLU A 252 38.34 1.11 -20.88
N ASP A 253 38.30 1.60 -19.63
CA ASP A 253 39.24 2.65 -19.20
C ASP A 253 40.68 2.13 -19.08
N TYR A 254 40.91 0.87 -18.66
CA TYR A 254 42.27 0.30 -18.63
C TYR A 254 42.84 0.10 -20.03
N THR A 255 42.01 -0.22 -21.03
CA THR A 255 42.49 -0.35 -22.41
C THR A 255 42.90 0.99 -23.04
N LYS A 256 42.48 2.12 -22.46
CA LYS A 256 42.83 3.48 -22.91
C LYS A 256 44.10 4.03 -22.25
N VAL A 257 44.65 3.37 -21.24
CA VAL A 257 45.93 3.76 -20.64
C VAL A 257 47.07 3.21 -21.50
N PRO A 258 47.89 4.06 -22.14
CA PRO A 258 49.03 3.57 -22.89
C PRO A 258 49.98 2.84 -21.93
N LYS A 259 50.34 1.60 -22.27
CA LYS A 259 51.38 0.86 -21.53
C LYS A 259 52.71 1.58 -21.78
N SER A 260 53.23 2.23 -20.73
CA SER A 260 54.61 2.73 -20.71
C SER A 260 55.61 1.59 -20.61
#